data_AF-A0A083ZXR9-F1
#
_entry.id   AF-A0A083ZXR9-F1
#
_cell.length_a   1.000
_cell.length_b   1.000
_cell.length_c   1.000
_cell.angle_alpha   90.00
_cell.angle_beta   90.00
_cell.angle_gamma   90.00
#
_symmetry.space_group_name_H-M   'P 1'
#
loop_
_entity.id
_entity.type
_entity.pdbx_description
1 polymer ?
#
loop_
_entity_poly.entity_id
_entity_poly.type
_entity_poly.pdbx_seq_one_letter_code
_entity_poly.pdbx_strand_id
1 'polypeptide(L)'
;MCKTPGAIKVTFTLAQTSIAPYTTQGRLKLYFPSSTLLPSIEVLATPIHTPSHTAHLFNSEGQHILLWIELVHNRALTFIKSEIPLEFGSDRKQAVTRRLKPFADIA
;
A
#
# COMPACT_ATOMS: atom_id res chain seq x y z
N MET A 1 4.32 23.01 6.91
CA MET A 1 4.79 21.69 7.38
C MET A 1 4.02 21.32 8.64
N CYS A 2 3.11 20.35 8.56
CA CYS A 2 2.32 19.91 9.71
C CYS A 2 3.25 19.18 10.71
N LYS A 3 3.18 19.52 12.00
CA LYS A 3 4.01 18.92 13.05
C LYS A 3 3.63 17.46 13.25
N THR A 4 4.46 16.53 12.81
CA THR A 4 4.25 15.10 13.03
C THR A 4 4.74 14.69 14.43
N PRO A 5 3.95 13.92 15.21
CA PRO A 5 4.38 13.31 16.47
C PRO A 5 5.73 12.58 16.36
N GLY A 6 6.48 12.53 17.46
CA GLY A 6 7.88 12.03 17.48
C GLY A 6 8.07 10.63 16.88
N ALA A 7 7.11 9.72 17.08
CA ALA A 7 7.16 8.36 16.52
C ALA A 7 7.15 8.34 14.98
N ILE A 8 6.43 9.28 14.34
CA ILE A 8 6.33 9.34 12.88
C ILE A 8 7.60 9.94 12.27
N LYS A 9 8.33 10.80 13.01
CA LYS A 9 9.64 11.30 12.57
C LYS A 9 10.66 10.17 12.38
N VAL A 10 10.67 9.18 13.28
CA VAL A 10 11.56 8.01 13.17
C VAL A 10 11.26 7.22 11.89
N THR A 11 9.99 7.02 11.55
CA THR A 11 9.62 6.30 10.31
C THR A 11 10.05 7.04 9.04
N PHE A 12 10.05 8.38 9.03
CA PHE A 12 10.57 9.15 7.89
C PHE A 12 12.08 8.96 7.74
N THR A 13 12.84 9.04 8.83
CA THR A 13 14.29 8.82 8.79
C THR A 13 14.60 7.41 8.27
N LEU A 14 13.92 6.39 8.77
CA LEU A 14 14.10 5.01 8.32
C LEU A 14 13.77 4.83 6.83
N ALA A 15 12.67 5.43 6.34
CA ALA A 15 12.34 5.38 4.92
C ALA A 15 13.41 6.05 4.05
N GLN A 16 13.88 7.23 4.44
CA GLN A 16 14.90 7.97 3.72
C GLN A 16 16.24 7.21 3.69
N THR A 17 16.69 6.70 4.84
CA THR A 17 17.97 5.96 4.92
C THR A 17 17.92 4.63 4.18
N SER A 18 16.76 3.95 4.16
CA SER A 18 16.59 2.68 3.42
C SER A 18 16.63 2.87 1.90
N ILE A 19 16.13 4.01 1.39
CA ILE A 19 16.08 4.30 -0.05
C ILE A 19 17.39 4.95 -0.55
N ALA A 20 18.11 5.67 0.31
CA ALA A 20 19.30 6.43 -0.06
C ALA A 20 20.33 5.67 -0.93
N PRO A 21 20.68 4.40 -0.67
CA PRO A 21 21.63 3.66 -1.50
C PRO A 21 21.18 3.48 -2.96
N TYR A 22 19.88 3.36 -3.20
CA TYR A 22 19.34 3.25 -4.56
C TYR A 22 19.35 4.60 -5.28
N THR A 23 19.10 5.68 -4.55
CA THR A 23 19.17 7.05 -5.10
C THR A 23 20.61 7.42 -5.48
N THR A 24 21.58 7.21 -4.60
CA THR A 24 22.98 7.59 -4.84
C THR A 24 23.62 6.82 -5.99
N GLN A 25 23.13 5.61 -6.26
CA GLN A 25 23.60 4.77 -7.36
C GLN A 25 22.77 4.92 -8.64
N GLY A 26 21.80 5.84 -8.68
CA GLY A 26 20.94 6.04 -9.86
C GLY A 26 20.02 4.86 -10.18
N ARG A 27 19.74 4.00 -9.19
CA ARG A 27 18.91 2.79 -9.33
C ARG A 27 17.47 2.95 -8.86
N LEU A 28 17.13 4.10 -8.26
CA LEU A 28 15.75 4.39 -7.87
C LEU A 28 14.89 4.72 -9.10
N LYS A 29 13.89 3.87 -9.36
CA LYS A 29 12.86 4.12 -10.38
C LYS A 29 11.53 4.35 -9.67
N LEU A 30 10.96 5.53 -9.88
CA LEU A 30 9.64 5.87 -9.37
C LEU A 30 8.58 5.44 -10.39
N TYR A 31 7.41 5.09 -9.89
CA TYR A 31 6.24 4.76 -10.69
C TYR A 31 4.99 5.28 -9.99
N PHE A 32 3.91 5.29 -10.75
CA PHE A 32 2.60 5.75 -10.29
C PHE A 32 1.53 4.70 -10.62
N PRO A 33 0.33 4.78 -10.03
CA PRO A 33 -0.80 4.01 -10.50
C PRO A 33 -0.94 4.09 -12.03
N SER A 34 -1.35 2.98 -12.66
CA SER A 34 -1.40 2.81 -14.12
C SER A 34 -0.05 2.80 -14.85
N SER A 35 1.09 2.85 -14.14
CA SER A 35 2.39 2.60 -14.77
C SER A 35 2.55 1.12 -15.12
N THR A 36 3.04 0.82 -16.32
CA THR A 36 3.43 -0.54 -16.69
C THR A 36 4.84 -0.82 -16.16
N LEU A 37 4.95 -1.63 -15.11
CA LEU A 37 6.25 -2.03 -14.54
C LEU A 37 6.89 -3.16 -15.36
N LEU A 38 6.09 -4.20 -15.61
CA LEU A 38 6.36 -5.34 -16.47
C LEU A 38 5.06 -5.67 -17.21
N PRO A 39 5.09 -6.34 -18.38
CA PRO A 39 3.89 -6.60 -19.18
C PRO A 39 2.75 -7.30 -18.42
N SER A 40 3.10 -8.14 -17.45
CA SER A 40 2.16 -8.95 -16.65
C SER A 40 1.73 -8.31 -15.33
N ILE A 41 2.11 -7.06 -15.06
CA ILE A 41 1.85 -6.38 -13.77
C ILE A 41 1.08 -5.09 -13.99
N GLU A 42 -0.10 -5.01 -13.39
CA GLU A 42 -0.88 -3.79 -13.28
C GLU A 42 -0.71 -3.16 -11.89
N VAL A 43 -0.53 -1.84 -11.85
CA VAL A 43 -0.40 -1.06 -10.61
C VAL A 43 -1.72 -0.38 -10.28
N LEU A 44 -2.34 -0.80 -9.18
CA LEU A 44 -3.62 -0.30 -8.71
C LEU A 44 -3.44 0.66 -7.54
N ALA A 45 -4.04 1.85 -7.60
CA ALA A 45 -4.04 2.78 -6.48
C ALA A 45 -4.90 2.23 -5.33
N THR A 46 -4.29 2.03 -4.16
CA THR A 46 -4.98 1.56 -2.95
C THR A 46 -4.57 2.41 -1.76
N PRO A 47 -4.89 3.72 -1.71
CA PRO A 47 -4.39 4.63 -0.68
C PRO A 47 -5.07 4.40 0.69
N ILE A 48 -4.79 3.25 1.33
CA ILE A 48 -5.36 2.85 2.62
C ILE A 48 -4.46 3.26 3.78
N HIS A 49 -3.22 2.77 3.79
CA HIS A 49 -2.27 2.91 4.89
C HIS A 49 -1.42 4.19 4.73
N THR A 50 -0.78 4.36 3.57
CA THR A 50 -0.07 5.58 3.17
C THR A 50 -0.76 6.26 1.98
N PRO A 51 -0.54 7.57 1.72
CA PRO A 51 -1.17 8.27 0.61
C PRO A 51 -0.81 7.69 -0.77
N SER A 52 0.36 7.07 -0.89
CA SER A 52 0.88 6.47 -2.13
C SER A 52 0.79 4.94 -2.15
N HIS A 53 0.01 4.33 -1.25
CA HIS A 53 -0.12 2.88 -1.19
C HIS A 53 -0.73 2.33 -2.50
N THR A 54 -0.13 1.26 -3.01
CA THR A 54 -0.50 0.61 -4.28
C THR A 54 -0.53 -0.89 -4.12
N ALA A 55 -1.44 -1.54 -4.84
CA ALA A 55 -1.50 -2.98 -5.00
C ALA A 55 -1.00 -3.36 -6.40
N HIS A 56 -0.51 -4.58 -6.55
CA HIS A 56 0.00 -5.11 -7.80
C HIS A 56 -0.80 -6.33 -8.23
N LEU A 57 -1.46 -6.25 -9.38
CA LEU A 57 -2.19 -7.36 -9.97
C LEU A 57 -1.29 -8.07 -10.98
N PHE A 58 -0.96 -9.32 -10.71
CA PHE A 58 -0.18 -10.19 -11.58
C PHE A 58 -1.11 -11.05 -12.42
N ASN A 59 -0.85 -11.08 -13.73
CA ASN A 59 -1.67 -11.80 -14.70
C ASN A 59 -0.79 -12.78 -15.49
N SER A 60 -1.17 -14.06 -15.52
CA SER A 60 -0.51 -15.08 -16.33
C SER A 60 -1.50 -16.17 -16.72
N GLU A 61 -1.61 -16.49 -18.03
CA GLU A 61 -2.43 -17.59 -18.54
C GLU A 61 -3.89 -17.58 -18.03
N GLY A 62 -4.49 -16.39 -17.93
CA GLY A 62 -5.86 -16.22 -17.42
C GLY A 62 -6.01 -16.41 -15.89
N GLN A 63 -4.90 -16.59 -15.17
CA GLN A 63 -4.85 -16.59 -13.71
C GLN A 63 -4.39 -15.24 -13.18
N HIS A 64 -4.92 -14.88 -12.00
CA HIS A 64 -4.74 -13.57 -11.39
C HIS A 64 -4.28 -13.71 -9.94
N ILE A 65 -3.27 -12.94 -9.55
CA ILE A 65 -2.84 -12.79 -8.15
C ILE A 65 -2.79 -11.31 -7.81
N LEU A 66 -3.60 -10.88 -6.83
CA LEU A 66 -3.52 -9.54 -6.28
C LEU A 66 -2.58 -9.51 -5.06
N LEU A 67 -1.44 -8.84 -5.22
CA LEU A 67 -0.55 -8.51 -4.12
C LEU A 67 -0.95 -7.13 -3.56
N TRP A 68 -1.83 -7.13 -2.55
CA TRP A 68 -2.37 -5.88 -1.98
C TRP A 68 -1.50 -5.24 -0.90
N ILE A 69 -0.74 -6.03 -0.12
CA ILE A 69 0.08 -5.68 1.06
C ILE A 69 -0.65 -4.82 2.14
N GLU A 70 -0.32 -4.99 3.42
CA GLU A 70 -0.78 -4.17 4.59
C GLU A 70 -2.31 -3.98 4.78
N LEU A 71 -3.15 -4.63 3.96
CA LEU A 71 -4.60 -4.52 4.00
C LEU A 71 -5.20 -5.25 5.22
N VAL A 72 -4.49 -6.27 5.71
CA VAL A 72 -4.82 -7.10 6.87
C VAL A 72 -3.59 -7.22 7.77
N HIS A 73 -3.68 -6.70 9.00
CA HIS A 73 -2.63 -6.92 10.02
C HIS A 73 -3.03 -8.04 11.00
N ASN A 74 -4.34 -8.30 11.16
CA ASN A 74 -4.85 -9.39 11.97
C ASN A 74 -5.96 -10.11 11.20
N ARG A 75 -5.68 -11.33 10.73
CA ARG A 75 -6.62 -12.07 9.88
C ARG A 75 -7.99 -12.28 10.52
N ALA A 76 -8.03 -12.69 11.79
CA ALA A 76 -9.29 -12.96 12.48
C ALA A 76 -10.15 -11.70 12.59
N LEU A 77 -9.54 -10.56 12.92
CA LEU A 77 -10.28 -9.31 13.09
C LEU A 77 -10.61 -8.64 11.76
N THR A 78 -9.69 -8.59 10.80
CA THR A 78 -9.89 -7.80 9.57
C THR A 78 -10.82 -8.50 8.57
N PHE A 79 -10.88 -9.84 8.54
CA PHE A 79 -11.83 -10.55 7.67
C PHE A 79 -13.24 -10.63 8.29
N ILE A 80 -13.35 -10.78 9.62
CA ILE A 80 -14.66 -10.88 10.30
C ILE A 80 -15.26 -9.49 10.54
N LYS A 81 -14.43 -8.49 10.82
CA LYS A 81 -14.81 -7.10 11.13
C LYS A 81 -13.97 -6.11 10.34
N SER A 82 -14.15 -6.15 9.03
CA SER A 82 -13.43 -5.30 8.06
C SER A 82 -13.59 -3.79 8.32
N GLU A 83 -14.64 -3.41 9.05
CA GLU A 83 -14.99 -2.06 9.49
C GLU A 83 -14.10 -1.51 10.61
N ILE A 84 -13.25 -2.33 11.24
CA ILE A 84 -12.34 -1.86 12.28
C ILE A 84 -11.21 -1.05 11.63
N PRO A 85 -11.03 0.24 12.01
CA PRO A 85 -9.94 1.05 11.49
C PRO A 85 -8.60 0.53 12.03
N LEU A 86 -7.62 0.47 11.12
CA LEU A 86 -6.23 0.16 11.47
C LEU A 86 -5.60 1.41 12.11
N GLU A 87 -4.89 1.23 13.22
CA GLU A 87 -4.34 2.33 14.02
C GLU A 87 -3.37 3.22 13.24
N PHE A 88 -2.71 2.63 12.24
CA PHE A 88 -1.61 3.21 11.46
C PHE A 88 -2.03 3.80 10.09
N GLY A 89 -3.29 4.19 9.89
CA GLY A 89 -3.76 4.79 8.64
C GLY A 89 -3.65 6.32 8.60
N SER A 90 -3.27 6.86 7.44
CA SER A 90 -3.25 8.31 7.17
C SER A 90 -4.63 8.98 7.31
N ASP A 91 -5.70 8.22 7.00
CA ASP A 91 -7.10 8.58 7.27
C ASP A 91 -7.86 7.30 7.68
N ARG A 92 -8.15 7.18 8.97
CA ARG A 92 -8.75 5.96 9.54
C ARG A 92 -10.15 5.64 8.98
N LYS A 93 -10.95 6.66 8.67
CA LYS A 93 -12.31 6.45 8.12
C LYS A 93 -12.23 6.02 6.67
N GLN A 94 -11.39 6.68 5.87
CA GLN A 94 -11.22 6.31 4.46
C GLN A 94 -10.52 4.97 4.30
N ALA A 95 -9.62 4.58 5.21
CA ALA A 95 -8.94 3.28 5.17
C ALA A 95 -9.91 2.11 5.22
N VAL A 96 -10.99 2.20 6.01
CA VAL A 96 -12.03 1.17 6.09
C VAL A 96 -12.79 1.07 4.76
N THR A 97 -13.33 2.17 4.25
CA THR A 97 -14.07 2.17 2.98
C THR A 97 -13.21 1.68 1.82
N ARG A 98 -11.94 2.09 1.76
CA ARG A 98 -11.00 1.69 0.71
C ARG A 98 -10.55 0.23 0.83
N ARG A 99 -10.59 -0.37 2.04
CA ARG A 99 -10.32 -1.80 2.27
C ARG A 99 -11.40 -2.71 1.71
N LEU A 100 -12.66 -2.28 1.80
CA LEU A 100 -13.81 -3.08 1.35
C LEU A 100 -13.80 -3.33 -0.15
N LYS A 101 -13.29 -2.38 -0.94
CA LYS A 101 -13.30 -2.48 -2.40
C LYS A 101 -12.47 -3.65 -2.93
N PRO A 102 -11.18 -3.81 -2.59
CA PRO A 102 -10.41 -5.00 -2.97
C PRO A 102 -11.02 -6.32 -2.48
N PHE A 103 -11.68 -6.37 -1.32
CA PHE A 103 -12.35 -7.60 -0.89
C PHE A 103 -13.56 -7.96 -1.75
N ALA A 104 -14.32 -6.97 -2.22
CA ALA A 104 -15.43 -7.19 -3.13
C ALA A 104 -14.97 -7.58 -4.54
N ASP A 105 -13.85 -7.02 -5.01
CA ASP A 105 -13.34 -7.26 -6.37
C ASP A 105 -12.67 -8.65 -6.55
N ILE A 106 -12.36 -9.36 -5.45
CA ILE A 106 -11.69 -10.68 -5.46
C ILE A 106 -12.62 -11.83 -5.02
N ALA A 107 -13.80 -11.51 -4.48
CA ALA A 107 -14.82 -12.49 -4.08
C ALA A 107 -15.66 -12.94 -5.28
#